data_AF-A0A5U8XN85-F1
#
_entry.id   AF-A0A5U8XN85-F1
#
_cell.length_a   1.000
_cell.length_b   1.000
_cell.length_c   1.000
_cell.angle_alpha   90.00
_cell.angle_beta   90.00
_cell.angle_gamma   90.00
#
_symmetry.space_group_name_H-M   'P 1'
#
loop_
_entity.id
_entity.type
_entity.pdbx_description
1 polymer ?
#
loop_
_entity_poly.entity_id
_entity_poly.type
_entity_poly.pdbx_seq_one_letter_code
_entity_poly.pdbx_strand_id
1 'polypeptide(L)'
;MDKFEYCRLDKQWFILTKDYTFGFTLAGLYEDDPTRLEVILKETGLSADKPLYLVAPKGFVTDLASIPTQLQFLFKPEGDYGPAAALHDLLYQKIPIIGYYHNDGAGKLNAMIDKNFADRMFLYAMKALGVNWITRQSFYLAVKHFGLTSFIDDNKGCIYFKPNAYTFNMNANYEFVREFPTVGIPPQDMTMVRSNQQAHVHYLNIKRAFLTYPIPVAGETNVSAKPQPV
;
A
#
# COMPACT_ATOMS: atom_id res chain seq x y z
N MET A 1 14.03 7.13 -8.25
CA MET A 1 12.76 6.97 -7.52
C MET A 1 11.67 7.41 -8.46
N ASP A 2 10.63 6.61 -8.64
CA ASP A 2 9.52 7.00 -9.52
C ASP A 2 8.83 8.25 -8.96
N LYS A 3 8.32 9.10 -9.86
CA LYS A 3 7.51 10.24 -9.46
C LYS A 3 6.22 9.73 -8.79
N PHE A 4 5.95 10.21 -7.58
CA PHE A 4 4.69 9.93 -6.90
C PHE A 4 3.57 10.74 -7.57
N GLU A 5 2.63 10.04 -8.21
CA GLU A 5 1.54 10.65 -8.99
C GLU A 5 0.19 10.15 -8.49
N TYR A 6 -0.66 11.08 -8.08
CA TYR A 6 -1.98 10.80 -7.51
C TYR A 6 -2.97 11.93 -7.83
N CYS A 7 -4.26 11.66 -7.66
CA CYS A 7 -5.30 12.68 -7.64
C CYS A 7 -6.19 12.52 -6.40
N ARG A 8 -6.89 13.59 -6.03
CA ARG A 8 -7.86 13.55 -4.93
C ARG A 8 -9.15 12.90 -5.44
N LEU A 9 -9.53 11.80 -4.81
CA LEU A 9 -10.74 11.06 -5.12
C LEU A 9 -11.96 11.70 -4.44
N ASP A 10 -11.86 11.99 -3.13
CA ASP A 10 -12.89 12.69 -2.35
C ASP A 10 -12.26 13.51 -1.21
N LYS A 11 -13.05 14.02 -0.26
CA LYS A 11 -12.61 14.86 0.86
C LYS A 11 -11.40 14.27 1.59
N GLN A 12 -11.34 12.98 1.85
CA GLN A 12 -10.22 12.37 2.59
C GLN A 12 -9.41 11.36 1.78
N TRP A 13 -9.84 11.00 0.57
CA TRP A 13 -9.25 9.91 -0.20
C TRP A 13 -8.50 10.40 -1.42
N PHE A 14 -7.37 9.76 -1.70
CA PHE A 14 -6.52 9.97 -2.86
C PHE A 14 -6.35 8.65 -3.61
N ILE A 15 -6.14 8.72 -4.92
CA ILE A 15 -5.89 7.55 -5.76
C ILE A 15 -4.62 7.74 -6.58
N LEU A 16 -3.77 6.71 -6.60
CA LEU A 16 -2.55 6.69 -7.38
C LEU A 16 -2.89 6.61 -8.88
N THR A 17 -2.38 7.55 -9.67
CA THR A 17 -2.59 7.59 -11.14
C THR A 17 -1.50 6.84 -11.90
N LYS A 18 -0.43 6.44 -11.20
CA LYS A 18 0.68 5.64 -11.70
C LYS A 18 1.16 4.70 -10.60
N ASP A 19 1.79 3.60 -10.99
CA ASP A 19 2.51 2.74 -10.06
C ASP A 19 3.59 3.56 -9.36
N TYR A 20 3.72 3.37 -8.05
CA TYR A 20 4.78 3.98 -7.26
C TYR A 20 5.71 2.89 -6.72
N THR A 21 6.94 2.88 -7.25
CA THR A 21 7.97 1.90 -6.90
C THR A 21 8.98 2.51 -5.94
N PHE A 22 9.18 1.85 -4.81
CA PHE A 22 10.15 2.22 -3.79
C PHE A 22 11.24 1.15 -3.67
N GLY A 23 12.49 1.50 -3.97
CA GLY A 23 13.64 0.60 -3.84
C GLY A 23 14.21 0.59 -2.43
N PHE A 24 14.58 -0.59 -1.92
CA PHE A 24 15.18 -0.77 -0.60
C PHE A 24 16.08 -2.00 -0.53
N THR A 25 16.80 -2.16 0.58
CA THR A 25 17.52 -3.39 0.95
C THR A 25 17.09 -3.85 2.33
N LEU A 26 17.20 -5.15 2.62
CA LEU A 26 16.91 -5.68 3.96
C LEU A 26 17.90 -5.15 4.99
N ALA A 27 19.17 -4.98 4.61
CA ALA A 27 20.19 -4.37 5.46
C ALA A 27 19.80 -2.94 5.91
N GLY A 28 19.28 -2.12 4.99
CA GLY A 28 18.84 -0.77 5.32
C GLY A 28 17.54 -0.73 6.13
N LEU A 29 16.59 -1.61 5.80
CA LEU A 29 15.30 -1.67 6.49
C LEU A 29 15.43 -2.13 7.96
N TYR A 30 16.42 -2.97 8.25
CA TYR A 30 16.69 -3.53 9.57
C TYR A 30 18.06 -3.10 10.13
N GLU A 31 18.51 -1.87 9.79
CA GLU A 31 19.81 -1.33 10.24
C GLU A 31 19.95 -1.32 11.78
N ASP A 32 18.83 -1.19 12.49
CA ASP A 32 18.72 -1.14 13.95
C ASP A 32 18.24 -2.47 14.59
N ASP A 33 18.05 -3.53 13.80
CA ASP A 33 17.49 -4.81 14.27
C ASP A 33 18.14 -6.02 13.57
N PRO A 34 19.42 -6.30 13.88
CA PRO A 34 20.18 -7.38 13.23
C PRO A 34 19.57 -8.76 13.50
N THR A 35 18.91 -8.95 14.65
CA THR A 35 18.26 -10.22 15.00
C THR A 35 17.09 -10.51 14.07
N ARG A 36 16.22 -9.52 13.81
CA ARG A 36 15.11 -9.69 12.86
C ARG A 36 15.62 -9.88 11.43
N LEU A 37 16.68 -9.16 11.06
CA LEU A 37 17.35 -9.34 9.77
C LEU A 37 17.81 -10.78 9.57
N GLU A 38 18.53 -11.37 10.53
CA GLU A 38 19.03 -12.75 10.45
C GLU A 38 17.90 -13.75 10.20
N VAL A 39 16.78 -13.62 10.93
CA VAL A 39 15.59 -14.46 10.74
C VAL A 39 15.05 -14.32 9.31
N ILE A 40 14.88 -13.10 8.80
CA ILE A 40 14.36 -12.88 7.45
C ILE A 40 15.29 -13.47 6.38
N LEU A 41 16.60 -13.27 6.50
CA LEU A 41 17.58 -13.80 5.54
C LEU A 41 17.55 -15.33 5.54
N LYS A 42 17.47 -15.96 6.71
CA LYS A 42 17.38 -17.42 6.84
C LYS A 42 16.11 -17.99 6.20
N GLU A 43 14.96 -17.39 6.48
CA GLU A 43 13.67 -17.89 5.99
C GLU A 43 13.49 -17.65 4.48
N THR A 44 13.93 -16.49 3.99
CA THR A 44 13.74 -16.09 2.58
C THR A 44 14.85 -16.60 1.66
N GLY A 45 16.07 -16.78 2.17
CA GLY A 45 17.27 -17.04 1.35
C GLY A 45 17.76 -15.82 0.57
N LEU A 46 17.24 -14.63 0.85
CA LEU A 46 17.69 -13.37 0.24
C LEU A 46 19.04 -12.94 0.83
N SER A 47 19.80 -12.17 0.05
CA SER A 47 20.97 -11.44 0.56
C SER A 47 20.54 -10.10 1.15
N ALA A 48 21.22 -9.65 2.21
CA ALA A 48 20.89 -8.42 2.93
C ALA A 48 20.93 -7.17 2.04
N ASP A 49 21.90 -7.12 1.12
CA ASP A 49 22.14 -6.00 0.20
C ASP A 49 21.44 -6.16 -1.16
N LYS A 50 20.67 -7.24 -1.35
CA LYS A 50 19.92 -7.45 -2.59
C LYS A 50 18.91 -6.31 -2.76
N PRO A 51 18.88 -5.63 -3.92
CA PRO A 51 17.86 -4.62 -4.18
C PRO A 51 16.48 -5.28 -4.27
N LEU A 52 15.52 -4.69 -3.56
CA LEU A 52 14.12 -5.08 -3.54
C LEU A 52 13.25 -3.85 -3.83
N TYR A 53 12.04 -4.10 -4.29
CA TYR A 53 11.11 -3.06 -4.71
C TYR A 53 9.73 -3.27 -4.07
N LEU A 54 9.26 -2.28 -3.34
CA LEU A 54 7.88 -2.22 -2.85
C LEU A 54 7.04 -1.44 -3.86
N VAL A 55 5.98 -2.06 -4.39
CA VAL A 55 5.18 -1.49 -5.49
C VAL A 55 3.76 -1.21 -5.01
N ALA A 56 3.41 0.07 -4.89
CA ALA A 56 2.03 0.51 -4.76
C ALA A 56 1.41 0.61 -6.16
N PRO A 57 0.35 -0.16 -6.45
CA PRO A 57 -0.20 -0.18 -7.79
C PRO A 57 -0.98 1.10 -8.05
N LYS A 58 -0.95 1.53 -9.30
CA LYS A 58 -1.94 2.43 -9.86
C LYS A 58 -3.35 1.96 -9.48
N GLY A 59 -4.20 2.91 -9.12
CA GLY A 59 -5.55 2.58 -8.66
C GLY A 59 -5.66 2.28 -7.17
N PHE A 60 -4.54 2.25 -6.45
CA PHE A 60 -4.54 2.17 -5.00
C PHE A 60 -5.13 3.43 -4.38
N VAL A 61 -6.08 3.26 -3.45
CA VAL A 61 -6.73 4.34 -2.73
C VAL A 61 -6.21 4.43 -1.30
N THR A 62 -5.79 5.63 -0.91
CA THR A 62 -5.08 5.94 0.33
C THR A 62 -5.58 7.27 0.87
N ASP A 63 -5.60 7.45 2.19
CA ASP A 63 -5.80 8.75 2.85
C ASP A 63 -4.46 9.45 3.12
N LEU A 64 -3.37 8.93 2.57
CA LEU A 64 -1.99 9.31 2.80
C LEU A 64 -1.70 9.25 4.31
N ALA A 65 -1.21 10.33 4.90
CA ALA A 65 -1.04 10.33 6.34
C ALA A 65 -2.38 10.57 7.06
N SER A 66 -2.90 9.55 7.73
CA SER A 66 -4.07 9.63 8.62
C SER A 66 -3.79 10.48 9.86
N ILE A 67 -3.87 11.80 9.70
CA ILE A 67 -3.58 12.79 10.76
C ILE A 67 -4.90 13.35 11.31
N PRO A 68 -5.11 13.32 12.64
CA PRO A 68 -6.29 13.95 13.26
C PRO A 68 -6.45 15.41 12.83
N THR A 69 -7.67 15.84 12.55
CA THR A 69 -7.98 17.20 12.03
C THR A 69 -7.33 18.32 12.85
N GLN A 70 -7.25 18.13 14.17
CA GLN A 70 -6.64 19.07 15.12
C GLN A 70 -5.14 19.27 14.88
N LEU A 71 -4.45 18.32 14.25
CA LEU A 71 -3.03 18.41 13.92
C LEU A 71 -2.78 18.80 12.45
N GLN A 72 -3.84 18.92 11.64
CA GLN A 72 -3.73 19.22 10.22
C GLN A 72 -3.33 20.67 9.91
N PHE A 73 -3.24 21.55 10.91
CA PHE A 73 -2.62 22.87 10.73
C PHE A 73 -1.08 22.76 10.64
N LEU A 74 -0.50 21.72 11.24
CA LEU A 74 0.94 21.48 11.28
C LEU A 74 1.37 20.43 10.26
N PHE A 75 0.58 19.35 10.12
CA PHE A 75 0.89 18.21 9.25
C PHE A 75 -0.28 17.96 8.29
N LYS A 76 -0.11 18.26 7.01
CA LYS A 76 -1.11 17.93 5.97
C LYS A 76 -0.98 16.46 5.55
N PRO A 77 -2.09 15.74 5.27
CA PRO A 77 -2.00 14.36 4.75
C PRO A 77 -1.05 14.20 3.56
N GLU A 78 -1.04 15.19 2.66
CA GLU A 78 -0.25 15.27 1.43
C GLU A 78 1.15 15.91 1.56
N GLY A 79 1.72 15.98 2.77
CA GLY A 79 3.07 16.51 2.99
C GLY A 79 4.19 15.67 2.38
N ASP A 80 5.46 16.02 2.63
CA ASP A 80 6.64 15.34 2.07
C ASP A 80 6.73 13.83 2.43
N TYR A 81 6.04 13.41 3.48
CA TYR A 81 5.89 12.01 3.90
C TYR A 81 4.76 11.26 3.19
N GLY A 82 3.92 11.94 2.40
CA GLY A 82 2.77 11.37 1.69
C GLY A 82 3.11 10.13 0.86
N PRO A 83 4.21 10.11 0.06
CA PRO A 83 4.60 8.92 -0.67
C PRO A 83 4.96 7.73 0.26
N ALA A 84 5.56 7.99 1.41
CA ALA A 84 5.86 6.96 2.40
C ALA A 84 4.59 6.46 3.09
N ALA A 85 3.63 7.35 3.36
CA ALA A 85 2.34 6.99 3.94
C ALA A 85 1.52 6.10 2.98
N ALA A 86 1.53 6.38 1.68
CA ALA A 86 0.90 5.50 0.69
C ALA A 86 1.48 4.07 0.70
N LEU A 87 2.80 3.91 0.87
CA LEU A 87 3.42 2.58 1.01
C LEU A 87 3.00 1.89 2.32
N HIS A 88 2.89 2.63 3.41
CA HIS A 88 2.43 2.13 4.71
C HIS A 88 0.97 1.65 4.64
N ASP A 89 0.08 2.48 4.10
CA ASP A 89 -1.34 2.15 3.90
C ASP A 89 -1.54 0.89 3.06
N LEU A 90 -0.71 0.73 2.03
CA LEU A 90 -0.72 -0.45 1.16
C LEU A 90 -0.37 -1.70 1.98
N LEU A 91 0.72 -1.66 2.75
CA LEU A 91 1.13 -2.77 3.61
C LEU A 91 0.09 -3.07 4.69
N TYR A 92 -0.63 -2.05 5.18
CA TYR A 92 -1.76 -2.18 6.09
C TYR A 92 -3.02 -2.78 5.44
N GLN A 93 -3.08 -2.88 4.11
CA GLN A 93 -4.10 -3.68 3.43
C GLN A 93 -3.87 -5.19 3.57
N LYS A 94 -2.68 -5.63 3.97
CA LYS A 94 -2.37 -7.06 4.00
C LYS A 94 -3.24 -7.77 5.03
N ILE A 95 -3.85 -8.89 4.63
CA ILE A 95 -4.42 -9.87 5.55
C ILE A 95 -3.65 -11.20 5.48
N PRO A 96 -3.45 -11.90 6.61
CA PRO A 96 -2.89 -13.25 6.60
C PRO A 96 -3.90 -14.24 6.01
N ILE A 97 -3.62 -14.81 4.84
CA ILE A 97 -4.44 -15.85 4.22
C ILE A 97 -3.59 -16.84 3.39
N ILE A 98 -4.15 -18.02 3.12
CA ILE A 98 -3.54 -19.14 2.39
C ILE A 98 -3.70 -18.96 0.85
N GLY A 99 -3.46 -17.77 0.34
CA GLY A 99 -3.29 -17.61 -1.12
C GLY A 99 -1.89 -18.08 -1.55
N TYR A 100 -1.69 -18.21 -2.85
CA TYR A 100 -0.38 -18.56 -3.40
C TYR A 100 0.56 -17.35 -3.42
N TYR A 101 1.77 -17.53 -2.89
CA TYR A 101 2.95 -16.70 -3.17
C TYR A 101 3.95 -17.54 -3.96
N HIS A 102 4.80 -16.90 -4.76
CA HIS A 102 5.89 -17.63 -5.41
C HIS A 102 6.84 -18.27 -4.38
N ASN A 103 7.39 -19.45 -4.69
CA ASN A 103 8.35 -20.14 -3.82
C ASN A 103 9.79 -19.66 -4.05
N ASP A 104 9.96 -18.33 -4.10
CA ASP A 104 11.25 -17.65 -4.20
C ASP A 104 11.46 -16.74 -2.99
N GLY A 105 12.58 -16.02 -2.95
CA GLY A 105 12.91 -15.16 -1.80
C GLY A 105 11.92 -14.03 -1.59
N ALA A 106 11.43 -13.40 -2.68
CA ALA A 106 10.45 -12.33 -2.59
C ALA A 106 9.07 -12.84 -2.16
N GLY A 107 8.59 -13.97 -2.69
CA GLY A 107 7.31 -14.55 -2.29
C GLY A 107 7.31 -14.98 -0.82
N LYS A 108 8.41 -15.57 -0.33
CA LYS A 108 8.59 -15.85 1.11
C LYS A 108 8.61 -14.59 1.96
N LEU A 109 9.28 -13.52 1.49
CA LEU A 109 9.28 -12.24 2.19
C LEU A 109 7.86 -11.65 2.27
N ASN A 110 7.09 -11.70 1.18
CA ASN A 110 5.70 -11.25 1.17
C ASN A 110 4.83 -11.99 2.19
N ALA A 111 5.01 -13.31 2.33
CA ALA A 111 4.29 -14.09 3.34
C ALA A 111 4.57 -13.57 4.76
N MET A 112 5.81 -13.14 5.03
CA MET A 112 6.29 -12.66 6.33
C MET A 112 5.95 -11.20 6.66
N ILE A 113 5.37 -10.43 5.73
CA ILE A 113 5.02 -9.02 5.99
C ILE A 113 4.03 -8.95 7.15
N ASP A 114 4.42 -8.23 8.20
CA ASP A 114 3.63 -7.94 9.39
C ASP A 114 3.57 -6.42 9.63
N LYS A 115 2.89 -6.02 10.71
CA LYS A 115 2.81 -4.62 11.12
C LYS A 115 4.19 -4.00 11.36
N ASN A 116 5.14 -4.76 11.90
CA ASN A 116 6.48 -4.26 12.18
C ASN A 116 7.24 -3.93 10.89
N PHE A 117 7.16 -4.80 9.88
CA PHE A 117 7.67 -4.56 8.54
C PHE A 117 7.07 -3.28 7.96
N ALA A 118 5.74 -3.11 8.05
CA ALA A 118 5.05 -1.92 7.55
C ALA A 118 5.52 -0.63 8.24
N ASP A 119 5.57 -0.60 9.57
CA ASP A 119 5.98 0.59 10.33
C ASP A 119 7.46 0.94 10.09
N ARG A 120 8.34 -0.06 10.00
CA ARG A 120 9.76 0.13 9.68
C ARG A 120 9.92 0.67 8.26
N MET A 121 9.18 0.12 7.30
CA MET A 121 9.19 0.58 5.91
C MET A 121 8.75 2.04 5.82
N PHE A 122 7.76 2.45 6.62
CA PHE A 122 7.32 3.83 6.68
C PHE A 122 8.43 4.78 7.14
N LEU A 123 9.13 4.44 8.24
CA LEU A 123 10.27 5.20 8.73
C LEU A 123 11.41 5.25 7.70
N TYR A 124 11.74 4.11 7.10
CA TYR A 124 12.80 3.97 6.11
C TYR A 124 12.50 4.81 4.85
N ALA A 125 11.28 4.74 4.34
CA ALA A 125 10.84 5.54 3.19
C ALA A 125 10.86 7.05 3.50
N MET A 126 10.39 7.48 4.68
CA MET A 126 10.50 8.88 5.10
C MET A 126 11.96 9.35 5.18
N LYS A 127 12.87 8.51 5.69
CA LYS A 127 14.33 8.81 5.72
C LYS A 127 14.87 9.00 4.30
N ALA A 128 14.51 8.13 3.36
CA ALA A 128 14.93 8.21 1.97
C ALA A 128 14.37 9.44 1.23
N LEU A 129 13.15 9.88 1.59
CA LEU A 129 12.52 11.10 1.04
C LEU A 129 13.05 12.41 1.66
N GLY A 130 13.98 12.34 2.61
CA GLY A 130 14.55 13.53 3.25
C GLY A 130 13.65 14.17 4.31
N VAL A 131 12.61 13.47 4.79
CA VAL A 131 11.79 13.94 5.90
C VAL A 131 12.67 14.07 7.15
N ASN A 132 12.58 15.24 7.80
CA ASN A 132 13.43 15.55 8.94
C ASN A 132 13.25 14.53 10.08
N TRP A 133 14.30 14.37 10.90
CA TRP A 133 14.37 13.33 11.91
C TRP A 133 13.22 13.40 12.92
N ILE A 134 12.85 14.61 13.38
CA ILE A 134 11.79 14.77 14.38
C ILE A 134 10.45 14.28 13.81
N THR A 135 10.07 14.78 12.62
CA THR A 135 8.81 14.40 11.97
C THR A 135 8.73 12.90 11.73
N ARG A 136 9.74 12.28 11.10
CA ARG A 136 9.68 10.84 10.80
C ARG A 136 9.62 9.96 12.05
N GLN A 137 10.29 10.37 13.15
CA GLN A 137 10.22 9.64 14.41
C GLN A 137 8.86 9.79 15.08
N SER A 138 8.25 10.98 15.06
CA SER A 138 6.90 11.19 15.59
C SER A 138 5.88 10.30 14.88
N PHE A 139 5.93 10.23 13.55
CA PHE A 139 5.05 9.38 12.75
C PHE A 139 5.29 7.88 13.02
N TYR A 140 6.55 7.44 13.05
CA TYR A 140 6.90 6.07 13.36
C TYR A 140 6.41 5.63 14.74
N LEU A 141 6.63 6.44 15.78
CA LEU A 141 6.16 6.14 17.13
C LEU A 141 4.64 6.10 17.20
N ALA A 142 3.95 7.00 16.49
CA ALA A 142 2.49 7.00 16.44
C ALA A 142 1.94 5.67 15.87
N VAL A 143 2.43 5.22 14.71
CA VAL A 143 1.95 3.96 14.12
C VAL A 143 2.38 2.75 14.93
N LYS A 144 3.59 2.76 15.51
CA LYS A 144 4.11 1.68 16.36
C LYS A 144 3.22 1.43 17.57
N HIS A 145 2.80 2.49 18.26
CA HIS A 145 2.01 2.39 19.49
C HIS A 145 0.50 2.35 19.28
N PHE A 146 -0.03 2.99 18.24
CA PHE A 146 -1.48 3.16 18.05
C PHE A 146 -2.04 2.52 16.77
N GLY A 147 -1.18 2.07 15.85
CA GLY A 147 -1.63 1.55 14.55
C GLY A 147 -2.17 0.12 14.55
N LEU A 148 -2.23 -0.57 15.70
CA LEU A 148 -2.64 -1.98 15.75
C LEU A 148 -4.12 -2.17 15.37
N THR A 149 -4.98 -1.24 15.79
CA THR A 149 -6.42 -1.28 15.48
C THR A 149 -6.64 -1.18 13.98
N SER A 150 -6.04 -0.19 13.31
CA SER A 150 -6.10 -0.03 11.85
C SER A 150 -5.47 -1.19 11.09
N PHE A 151 -4.40 -1.79 11.64
CA PHE A 151 -3.76 -2.95 11.02
C PHE A 151 -4.64 -4.21 11.05
N ILE A 152 -5.47 -4.39 12.08
CA ILE A 152 -6.37 -5.56 12.21
C ILE A 152 -7.74 -5.31 11.56
N ASP A 153 -8.17 -4.04 11.47
CA ASP A 153 -9.44 -3.65 10.83
C ASP A 153 -9.58 -4.28 9.44
N ASP A 154 -10.72 -4.91 9.18
CA ASP A 154 -11.03 -5.57 7.91
C ASP A 154 -11.47 -4.59 6.81
N ASN A 155 -11.60 -3.29 7.16
CA ASN A 155 -11.99 -2.20 6.28
C ASN A 155 -13.35 -2.43 5.58
N LYS A 156 -14.25 -3.28 6.11
CA LYS A 156 -15.57 -3.54 5.49
C LYS A 156 -16.43 -2.29 5.33
N GLY A 157 -16.32 -1.32 6.25
CA GLY A 157 -17.03 -0.04 6.17
C GLY A 157 -16.38 0.98 5.24
N CYS A 158 -15.21 0.66 4.68
CA CYS A 158 -14.35 1.58 3.96
C CYS A 158 -14.59 1.45 2.45
N ILE A 159 -15.57 2.19 1.95
CA ILE A 159 -16.14 2.00 0.62
C ILE A 159 -15.97 3.26 -0.24
N TYR A 160 -15.32 3.13 -1.39
CA TYR A 160 -15.31 4.13 -2.47
C TYR A 160 -15.88 3.49 -3.74
N PHE A 161 -17.19 3.19 -3.72
CA PHE A 161 -17.85 2.55 -4.86
C PHE A 161 -18.16 3.56 -5.96
N LYS A 162 -17.82 3.22 -7.20
CA LYS A 162 -18.64 3.60 -8.35
C LYS A 162 -19.72 2.53 -8.56
N PRO A 163 -21.03 2.89 -8.65
CA PRO A 163 -22.14 1.92 -8.71
C PRO A 163 -22.08 0.93 -9.88
N ASN A 164 -21.27 1.22 -10.90
CA ASN A 164 -21.20 0.44 -12.14
C ASN A 164 -19.83 -0.25 -12.33
N ALA A 165 -19.04 -0.46 -11.28
CA ALA A 165 -17.78 -1.19 -11.40
C ALA A 165 -17.97 -2.69 -11.10
N TYR A 166 -17.37 -3.56 -11.91
CA TYR A 166 -17.38 -5.00 -11.63
C TYR A 166 -16.19 -5.38 -10.74
N THR A 167 -16.38 -6.33 -9.83
CA THR A 167 -15.28 -6.87 -9.01
C THR A 167 -14.69 -8.11 -9.66
N PHE A 168 -13.39 -8.08 -9.92
CA PHE A 168 -12.60 -9.22 -10.37
C PHE A 168 -11.81 -9.79 -9.19
N ASN A 169 -12.23 -10.96 -8.73
CA ASN A 169 -11.58 -11.64 -7.61
C ASN A 169 -10.44 -12.53 -8.14
N MET A 170 -9.21 -12.19 -7.75
CA MET A 170 -8.01 -12.95 -8.07
C MET A 170 -7.90 -14.14 -7.13
N ASN A 171 -7.66 -15.33 -7.69
CA ASN A 171 -7.27 -16.51 -6.90
C ASN A 171 -5.75 -16.55 -6.64
N ALA A 172 -5.20 -15.41 -6.19
CA ALA A 172 -3.78 -15.24 -5.91
C ALA A 172 -3.58 -14.13 -4.86
N ASN A 173 -2.41 -14.14 -4.22
CA ASN A 173 -1.99 -13.02 -3.37
C ASN A 173 -1.34 -11.91 -4.22
N TYR A 174 -1.54 -10.67 -3.80
CA TYR A 174 -0.76 -9.54 -4.28
C TYR A 174 0.65 -9.60 -3.69
N GLU A 175 1.66 -9.55 -4.56
CA GLU A 175 3.06 -9.42 -4.16
C GLU A 175 3.45 -7.94 -4.07
N PHE A 176 3.51 -7.45 -2.82
CA PHE A 176 3.92 -6.11 -2.45
C PHE A 176 5.40 -5.87 -2.78
N VAL A 177 6.26 -6.81 -2.36
CA VAL A 177 7.72 -6.74 -2.53
C VAL A 177 8.15 -7.63 -3.69
N ARG A 178 9.09 -7.13 -4.50
CA ARG A 178 9.56 -7.78 -5.73
C ARG A 178 11.06 -7.65 -5.87
N GLU A 179 11.68 -8.59 -6.59
CA GLU A 179 13.10 -8.51 -6.93
C GLU A 179 13.39 -7.61 -8.13
N PHE A 180 12.36 -7.33 -8.94
CA PHE A 180 12.44 -6.45 -10.10
C PHE A 180 11.31 -5.41 -10.05
N PRO A 181 11.53 -4.19 -10.58
CA PRO A 181 10.52 -3.14 -10.62
C PRO A 181 9.51 -3.43 -11.74
N THR A 182 8.60 -4.37 -11.49
CA THR A 182 7.52 -4.74 -12.42
C THR A 182 6.25 -3.93 -12.14
N VAL A 183 5.36 -3.86 -13.13
CA VAL A 183 4.07 -3.16 -13.04
C VAL A 183 3.20 -3.70 -11.91
N GLY A 184 2.60 -2.81 -11.11
CA GLY A 184 1.91 -3.12 -9.86
C GLY A 184 0.83 -4.18 -10.04
N ILE A 185 -0.16 -3.92 -10.90
CA ILE A 185 -1.11 -4.95 -11.31
C ILE A 185 -0.66 -5.46 -12.69
N PRO A 186 -0.36 -6.76 -12.87
CA PRO A 186 0.00 -7.31 -14.16
C PRO A 186 -1.09 -7.11 -15.21
N PRO A 187 -0.77 -6.74 -16.47
CA PRO A 187 -1.75 -6.61 -17.53
C PRO A 187 -2.56 -7.88 -17.78
N GLN A 188 -2.00 -9.06 -17.55
CA GLN A 188 -2.77 -10.31 -17.61
C GLN A 188 -3.90 -10.38 -16.56
N ASP A 189 -3.70 -9.83 -15.37
CA ASP A 189 -4.73 -9.72 -14.33
C ASP A 189 -5.75 -8.64 -14.70
N MET A 190 -5.42 -7.79 -15.68
CA MET A 190 -6.29 -6.80 -16.32
C MET A 190 -6.94 -7.32 -17.62
N THR A 191 -6.73 -8.57 -18.05
CA THR A 191 -7.17 -9.01 -19.40
C THR A 191 -8.69 -9.17 -19.56
N MET A 192 -9.47 -9.13 -18.47
CA MET A 192 -10.94 -9.00 -18.56
C MET A 192 -11.41 -7.53 -18.71
N VAL A 193 -10.50 -6.55 -18.63
CA VAL A 193 -10.76 -5.11 -18.75
C VAL A 193 -10.73 -4.65 -20.22
N ARG A 194 -11.44 -5.38 -21.10
CA ARG A 194 -11.74 -4.92 -22.47
C ARG A 194 -12.98 -4.02 -22.54
N SER A 195 -13.61 -3.73 -21.41
CA SER A 195 -14.74 -2.80 -21.34
C SER A 195 -14.24 -1.38 -21.06
N ASN A 196 -14.90 -0.36 -21.60
CA ASN A 196 -14.74 1.05 -21.21
C ASN A 196 -15.25 1.31 -19.77
N GLN A 197 -15.22 0.31 -18.90
CA GLN A 197 -15.89 0.27 -17.61
C GLN A 197 -14.87 -0.08 -16.53
N GLN A 198 -14.91 0.66 -15.44
CA GLN A 198 -14.04 0.45 -14.29
C GLN A 198 -14.24 -0.92 -13.65
N ALA A 199 -13.14 -1.56 -13.27
CA ALA A 199 -13.10 -2.80 -12.50
C ALA A 199 -12.41 -2.60 -11.15
N HIS A 200 -12.82 -3.39 -10.16
CA HIS A 200 -12.14 -3.54 -8.88
C HIS A 200 -11.35 -4.86 -8.88
N VAL A 201 -10.03 -4.81 -8.81
CA VAL A 201 -9.19 -6.01 -8.75
C VAL A 201 -8.95 -6.36 -7.28
N HIS A 202 -9.50 -7.48 -6.83
CA HIS A 202 -9.43 -7.93 -5.45
C HIS A 202 -8.55 -9.17 -5.32
N TYR A 203 -7.39 -9.04 -4.68
CA TYR A 203 -6.52 -10.17 -4.32
C TYR A 203 -6.91 -10.78 -2.97
N LEU A 204 -6.57 -12.05 -2.77
CA LEU A 204 -6.93 -12.79 -1.55
C LEU A 204 -6.38 -12.14 -0.27
N ASN A 205 -5.17 -11.56 -0.35
CA ASN A 205 -4.45 -10.99 0.78
C ASN A 205 -4.60 -9.46 0.93
N ILE A 206 -5.54 -8.81 0.23
CA ILE A 206 -5.79 -7.37 0.39
C ILE A 206 -7.20 -7.11 0.93
N LYS A 207 -7.33 -6.20 1.89
CA LYS A 207 -8.62 -5.82 2.47
C LYS A 207 -9.53 -5.11 1.46
N ARG A 208 -8.95 -4.25 0.63
CA ARG A 208 -9.67 -3.43 -0.36
C ARG A 208 -9.10 -3.65 -1.74
N ALA A 209 -9.99 -3.76 -2.73
CA ALA A 209 -9.63 -3.92 -4.13
C ALA A 209 -8.96 -2.65 -4.71
N PHE A 210 -8.12 -2.85 -5.72
CA PHE A 210 -7.51 -1.75 -6.48
C PHE A 210 -8.41 -1.32 -7.65
N LEU A 211 -8.49 -0.02 -7.92
CA LEU A 211 -9.35 0.53 -8.96
C LEU A 211 -8.65 0.57 -10.33
N THR A 212 -9.30 0.06 -11.37
CA THR A 212 -8.78 0.13 -12.75
C THR A 212 -9.37 1.31 -13.54
N TYR A 213 -8.99 1.40 -14.81
CA TYR A 213 -9.43 2.48 -15.70
C TYR A 213 -10.93 2.42 -16.06
N PRO A 214 -11.57 3.58 -16.30
CA PRO A 214 -11.04 4.92 -16.10
C PRO A 214 -10.84 5.26 -14.62
N ILE A 215 -9.64 5.75 -14.25
CA ILE A 215 -9.42 6.30 -12.91
C ILE A 215 -10.30 7.54 -12.79
N PRO A 216 -11.10 7.69 -11.72
CA PRO A 216 -11.98 8.85 -11.58
C PRO A 216 -11.15 10.13 -11.61
N VAL A 217 -11.56 11.09 -12.44
CA VAL A 217 -10.92 12.42 -12.46
C VAL A 217 -11.31 13.14 -11.16
N ALA A 218 -10.37 13.91 -10.60
CA ALA A 218 -10.63 14.68 -9.38
C ALA A 218 -11.89 15.55 -9.55
N GLY A 219 -12.88 15.38 -8.66
CA GLY A 219 -14.14 16.13 -8.66
C GLY A 219 -15.37 15.40 -9.23
N GLU A 220 -15.27 14.15 -9.67
CA GLU A 220 -16.45 13.33 -10.06
C GLU A 220 -17.26 12.76 -8.86
N THR A 221 -17.00 13.20 -7.63
CA THR A 221 -17.76 12.80 -6.44
C THR A 221 -19.11 13.50 -6.37
N ASN A 222 -20.02 13.12 -7.25
CA ASN A 222 -21.45 13.30 -7.02
C ASN A 222 -22.21 12.07 -7.52
N VAL A 223 -22.03 10.95 -6.83
CA VAL A 223 -23.08 9.92 -6.80
C VAL A 223 -23.42 9.65 -5.35
N SER A 224 -24.52 10.27 -4.92
CA SER A 224 -25.17 10.05 -3.64
C SER A 224 -25.29 8.56 -3.36
N ALA A 225 -24.56 8.07 -2.36
CA ALA A 225 -24.73 6.75 -1.79
C ALA A 225 -26.11 6.67 -1.12
N LYS A 226 -27.14 6.24 -1.87
CA LYS A 226 -28.25 5.55 -1.23
C LYS A 226 -27.86 4.08 -1.09
N PRO A 227 -27.86 3.50 0.12
CA PRO A 227 -27.68 2.06 0.26
C PRO A 227 -28.80 1.36 -0.51
N GLN A 228 -28.44 0.39 -1.37
CA GLN A 228 -29.44 -0.54 -1.88
C GLN A 228 -29.85 -1.48 -0.74
N PRO A 229 -31.16 -1.75 -0.59
CA PRO A 229 -31.66 -2.64 0.44
C PRO A 229 -31.23 -4.09 0.18
N VAL A 230 -31.15 -4.81 1.29
CA VAL A 230 -30.69 -6.20 1.52
C VAL A 230 -31.14 -7.19 0.45
#